data_AF-A0A937SJA5-F1
#
_entry.id   AF-A0A937SJA5-F1
#
_cell.length_a   1.000
_cell.length_b   1.000
_cell.length_c   1.000
_cell.angle_alpha   90.00
_cell.angle_beta   90.00
_cell.angle_gamma   90.00
#
_symmetry.space_group_name_H-M   'P 1'
#
loop_
_entity.id
_entity.type
_entity.pdbx_description
1 polymer ?
#
loop_
_entity_poly.entity_id
_entity_poly.type
_entity_poly.pdbx_seq_one_letter_code
_entity_poly.pdbx_strand_id
1 'polypeptide(L)' 'MKQISKKQRERLQTWAQIKRERMDSLFLRFGYPCCEECGVPGGGGFRTLDGHHIDRDRSNNTTENCRILCRLCHSKI' A
#
# COMPACT_ATOMS: atom_id res chain seq x y z
N MET A 1 -8.92 18.63 -16.39
CA MET A 1 -7.98 17.86 -15.53
C MET A 1 -7.06 18.85 -14.83
N LYS A 2 -6.89 18.77 -13.50
CA LYS A 2 -5.94 19.63 -12.77
C LYS A 2 -4.51 19.17 -13.04
N GLN A 3 -3.61 20.09 -13.39
CA GLN A 3 -2.19 19.78 -13.47
C GLN A 3 -1.62 19.57 -12.06
N ILE A 4 -0.89 18.47 -11.87
CA ILE A 4 -0.14 18.20 -10.63
C ILE A 4 1.29 18.73 -10.75
N SER A 5 1.87 19.20 -9.65
CA SER A 5 3.26 19.66 -9.63
C SER A 5 4.25 18.51 -9.81
N LYS A 6 5.47 18.82 -10.28
CA LYS A 6 6.57 17.84 -10.41
C LYS A 6 6.83 17.11 -9.08
N LYS A 7 6.96 17.86 -7.99
CA LYS A 7 7.16 17.33 -6.63
C LYS A 7 6.04 16.37 -6.21
N GLN A 8 4.78 16.70 -6.50
CA GLN A 8 3.66 15.83 -6.19
C GLN A 8 3.69 14.54 -7.02
N ARG A 9 4.07 14.63 -8.29
CA ARG A 9 4.23 13.47 -9.17
C ARG A 9 5.33 12.53 -8.68
N GLU A 10 6.50 13.06 -8.34
CA GLU A 10 7.62 12.28 -7.78
C GLU A 10 7.18 11.55 -6.52
N ARG A 11 6.52 12.24 -5.58
CA ARG A 11 5.99 11.61 -4.35
C ARG A 11 5.01 10.47 -4.65
N LEU A 12 4.10 10.66 -5.62
CA LEU A 12 3.15 9.61 -6.02
C LEU A 12 3.85 8.40 -6.65
N GLN A 13 4.91 8.63 -7.44
CA GLN A 13 5.72 7.57 -8.02
C GLN A 13 6.48 6.78 -6.94
N THR A 14 7.12 7.47 -5.99
CA THR A 14 7.80 6.84 -4.86
C THR A 14 6.82 5.99 -4.05
N TRP A 15 5.62 6.51 -3.75
CA TRP A 15 4.61 5.74 -3.05
C TRP A 15 4.14 4.51 -3.83
N ALA A 16 3.94 4.64 -5.14
CA ALA A 16 3.59 3.50 -5.99
C ALA A 16 4.67 2.42 -6.00
N GLN A 17 5.95 2.81 -5.98
CA GLN A 17 7.08 1.89 -5.88
C GLN A 17 7.07 1.14 -4.54
N ILE A 18 6.95 1.85 -3.42
CA ILE A 18 6.92 1.24 -2.08
C ILE A 18 5.78 0.25 -1.92
N LYS A 19 4.59 0.60 -2.43
CA LYS A 19 3.45 -0.32 -2.42
C LYS A 19 3.75 -1.60 -3.18
N ARG A 20 4.41 -1.50 -4.33
CA ARG A 20 4.83 -2.67 -5.11
C ARG A 20 5.84 -3.51 -4.34
N GLU A 21 6.90 -2.89 -3.82
CA GLU A 21 7.95 -3.58 -3.07
C GLU A 21 7.38 -4.32 -1.85
N ARG A 22 6.45 -3.70 -1.12
CA ARG A 22 5.77 -4.37 0.00
C ARG A 22 4.91 -5.54 -0.48
N MET A 23 4.14 -5.36 -1.55
CA MET A 23 3.31 -6.42 -2.14
C MET A 23 4.16 -7.62 -2.61
N ASP A 24 5.29 -7.33 -3.26
CA ASP A 24 6.26 -8.34 -3.71
C ASP A 24 6.87 -9.09 -2.52
N SER A 25 7.18 -8.40 -1.42
CA SER A 25 7.67 -9.04 -0.20
C SER A 25 6.66 -10.05 0.38
N LEU A 26 5.37 -9.74 0.32
CA LEU A 26 4.31 -10.65 0.78
C LEU A 26 4.18 -11.86 -0.15
N PHE A 27 4.28 -11.63 -1.46
CA PHE A 27 4.29 -12.71 -2.44
C PHE A 27 5.49 -13.65 -2.24
N LEU A 28 6.70 -13.11 -2.07
CA LEU A 28 7.91 -13.92 -1.82
C LEU A 28 7.79 -14.74 -0.52
N ARG A 29 7.12 -14.19 0.50
CA ARG A 29 6.96 -14.85 1.80
C ARG A 29 5.86 -15.90 1.83
N PHE A 30 4.73 -15.65 1.17
CA PHE A 30 3.51 -16.47 1.32
C PHE A 30 3.03 -17.13 0.03
N GLY A 31 3.63 -16.80 -1.13
CA GLY A 31 3.19 -17.23 -2.46
C GLY A 31 1.99 -16.46 -3.02
N TYR A 32 1.47 -15.48 -2.28
CA TYR A 32 0.39 -14.60 -2.71
C TYR A 32 0.40 -13.29 -1.90
N PRO A 33 -0.13 -12.18 -2.45
CA PRO A 33 -0.30 -10.96 -1.68
C PRO A 33 -1.53 -11.06 -0.77
N CYS A 34 -1.40 -10.60 0.47
CA CYS A 34 -2.46 -10.66 1.49
C CYS A 34 -2.57 -9.36 2.29
N CYS A 35 -3.69 -9.19 2.97
CA CYS A 35 -3.85 -8.15 3.97
C CYS A 35 -3.00 -8.49 5.20
N GLU A 36 -2.12 -7.58 5.61
CA GLU A 36 -1.23 -7.79 6.76
C GLU A 36 -1.95 -7.68 8.12
N GLU A 37 -3.21 -7.21 8.13
CA GLU A 37 -4.02 -7.12 9.36
C GLU A 37 -4.89 -8.36 9.57
N CYS A 38 -5.58 -8.83 8.54
CA CYS A 38 -6.52 -9.96 8.66
C CYS A 38 -6.11 -11.22 7.90
N GLY A 39 -4.98 -11.21 7.20
CA GLY A 39 -4.41 -12.34 6.47
C GLY A 39 -5.14 -12.71 5.18
N VAL A 40 -6.27 -12.09 4.86
CA VAL A 40 -7.06 -12.47 3.68
C VAL A 40 -6.27 -12.21 2.38
N PRO A 41 -6.27 -13.14 1.42
CA PRO A 41 -5.67 -12.92 0.12
C PRO A 41 -6.30 -11.74 -0.62
N GLY A 42 -5.50 -11.06 -1.44
CA GLY A 42 -5.97 -9.99 -2.30
C GLY A 42 -6.99 -10.49 -3.34
N GLY A 43 -7.96 -9.62 -3.66
CA GLY A 43 -8.97 -9.91 -4.68
C GLY A 43 -9.76 -8.66 -5.08
N GLY A 44 -10.92 -8.86 -5.69
CA GLY A 44 -11.83 -7.76 -6.04
C GLY A 44 -12.58 -7.15 -4.86
N GLY A 45 -13.16 -5.96 -5.08
CA GLY A 45 -14.09 -5.31 -4.15
C GLY A 45 -13.48 -4.99 -2.78
N PHE A 46 -14.08 -5.53 -1.72
CA PHE A 46 -13.63 -5.30 -0.33
C PHE A 46 -12.30 -5.98 0.01
N ARG A 47 -11.85 -6.92 -0.81
CA ARG A 47 -10.56 -7.61 -0.69
C ARG A 47 -9.46 -6.96 -1.53
N THR A 48 -9.74 -5.84 -2.19
CA THR A 48 -8.70 -5.10 -2.90
C THR A 48 -7.70 -4.57 -1.90
N LEU A 49 -6.43 -4.84 -2.18
CA LEU A 49 -5.30 -4.48 -1.35
C LEU A 49 -4.76 -3.11 -1.77
N ASP A 50 -4.44 -2.27 -0.78
CA ASP A 50 -3.73 -1.01 -1.00
C ASP A 50 -2.77 -0.76 0.17
N GLY A 51 -1.81 0.14 -0.02
CA GLY A 51 -0.82 0.48 1.00
C GLY A 51 -1.35 1.51 1.99
N HIS A 52 -0.90 1.39 3.24
CA HIS A 52 -1.11 2.31 4.34
C HIS A 52 0.22 2.81 4.89
N HIS A 53 0.34 4.11 5.16
CA HIS A 53 1.42 4.66 5.98
C HIS A 53 1.15 4.37 7.46
N ILE A 54 1.99 3.56 8.12
CA ILE A 54 1.79 3.14 9.53
C ILE A 54 1.79 4.34 10.47
N ASP A 55 2.69 5.30 10.27
CA ASP A 55 2.81 6.53 11.05
C ASP A 55 1.83 7.65 10.64
N ARG A 56 1.01 7.42 9.61
CA ARG A 56 0.09 8.39 9.01
C ARG A 56 0.77 9.59 8.34
N ASP A 57 2.09 9.61 8.25
CA ASP A 57 2.86 10.62 7.53
C ASP A 57 3.07 10.21 6.07
N ARG A 58 2.35 10.90 5.17
CA ARG A 58 2.41 10.66 3.71
C ARG A 58 3.74 11.06 3.06
N SER A 59 4.66 11.64 3.82
CA SER A 59 6.01 11.96 3.38
C SER A 59 7.04 10.88 3.75
N ASN A 60 6.75 10.06 4.77
CA ASN A 60 7.58 8.94 5.16
C ASN A 60 7.35 7.74 4.24
N ASN A 61 8.02 7.80 3.10
CA ASN A 61 7.95 6.81 2.03
C ASN A 61 9.08 5.77 2.20
N THR A 62 8.89 4.84 3.13
CA THR A 62 9.75 3.68 3.33
C THR A 62 8.94 2.39 3.26
N THR A 63 9.56 1.28 2.87
CA THR A 63 8.91 -0.05 2.83
C THR A 63 8.48 -0.52 4.21
N GLU A 64 9.21 -0.13 5.25
CA GLU A 64 8.96 -0.47 6.65
C GLU A 64 7.77 0.30 7.21
N ASN A 65 7.54 1.53 6.72
CA ASN A 65 6.36 2.33 7.06
C ASN A 65 5.13 2.01 6.18
N CYS A 66 5.22 1.02 5.30
CA CYS A 66 4.12 0.60 4.45
C CYS A 66 3.51 -0.71 4.96
N ARG A 67 2.19 -0.71 5.17
CA ARG A 67 1.41 -1.92 5.42
C ARG A 67 0.40 -2.14 4.30
N ILE A 68 0.31 -3.35 3.75
CA ILE A 68 -0.71 -3.70 2.76
C ILE A 68 -1.98 -4.14 3.47
N LEU A 69 -3.11 -3.48 3.16
CA LEU A 69 -4.39 -3.71 3.81
C LEU A 69 -5.50 -3.88 2.79
N CYS A 70 -6.47 -4.75 3.10
CA CYS A 70 -7.72 -4.79 2.35
C CYS A 70 -8.59 -3.59 2.70
N ARG A 71 -9.51 -3.23 1.79
CA ARG A 71 -10.42 -2.07 1.98
C ARG A 71 -11.18 -2.10 3.31
N LEU A 72 -11.55 -3.28 3.82
CA LEU A 72 -12.25 -3.42 5.11
C LEU A 72 -11.37 -3.11 6.33
N CYS A 73 -10.09 -3.47 6.27
CA CYS A 73 -9.14 -3.13 7.33
C CYS A 73 -8.75 -1.66 7.21
N HIS A 74 -8.55 -1.18 5.98
CA HIS A 74 -8.24 0.22 5.71
C HIS A 74 -9.31 1.20 6.20
N SER A 75 -10.59 0.83 6.19
CA SER A 75 -11.65 1.73 6.66
C SER A 75 -11.70 1.90 8.19
N LYS A 76 -10.89 1.15 8.94
CA LYS A 76 -10.92 1.14 10.42
C LYS A 76 -9.78 1.96 11.05
N ILE A 77 -8.88 2.53 10.24
CA ILE A 77 -7.66 3.21 10.68
C ILE A 77 -7.73 4.68 10.30
#